data_AF-A0A9Q1CVV2-F1
#
_entry.id   AF-A0A9Q1CVV2-F1
#
_cell.length_a   1.000
_cell.length_b   1.000
_cell.length_c   1.000
_cell.angle_alpha   90.00
_cell.angle_beta   90.00
_cell.angle_gamma   90.00
#
_symmetry.space_group_name_H-M   'P 1'
#
loop_
_entity.id
_entity.type
_entity.pdbx_description
1 polymer ?
#
loop_
_entity_poly.entity_id
_entity_poly.type
_entity_poly.pdbx_seq_one_letter_code
_entity_poly.pdbx_strand_id
1 'polypeptide(L)'
;MSCEIVASALQSSNSPLRDLDLSSNNLGDSGVKLLCAGLMSPNCKLQRLGLGWCNLTEGCCDVLASVLHSTHSELSDLELRDNELQDSGVRALSAGLEDPHCKLQRLGLSGCRVTQRGCDSLASALCSNPSHLRELDLRYNHPGDSGVRALSAAKLDTLTLLVEHGGENRIKPGPRKYSCQLTLDPNTANRALSLSEGNRKVTNTPGREETYPDHPERFESVPQVLCRESVCERCYWEAELSVSEGGGVYIAVTYKGISRKRGVEDCVFGGNKNSWSLVCYEHRYSVRHNNNCTDLPARPSPYHRAGVCDDGAGAGVCVYRVGVCVDRPAGTLSFYSVSDSDTVTLLHTLRTHFTQHTPLCAGFRVEWGSVSLCQLE
;
A
#
# COMPACT_ATOMS: atom_id res chain seq x y z
N MET A 1 19.62 -2.47 7.05
CA MET A 1 19.85 -2.88 8.46
C MET A 1 20.10 -4.38 8.45
N SER A 2 21.15 -4.88 9.11
CA SER A 2 21.40 -6.34 9.17
C SER A 2 20.58 -6.96 10.30
N CYS A 3 19.74 -7.96 9.98
CA CYS A 3 19.01 -8.72 10.99
C CYS A 3 19.94 -9.43 11.99
N GLU A 4 21.17 -9.77 11.60
CA GLU A 4 22.15 -10.43 12.46
C GLU A 4 22.59 -9.53 13.63
N ILE A 5 22.76 -8.23 13.35
CA ILE A 5 23.12 -7.24 14.38
C ILE A 5 21.96 -7.11 15.37
N VAL A 6 20.72 -7.06 14.88
CA VAL A 6 19.53 -6.98 15.73
C VAL A 6 19.39 -8.25 16.57
N ALA A 7 19.54 -9.42 15.97
CA ALA A 7 19.48 -10.70 16.69
C ALA A 7 20.56 -10.78 17.78
N SER A 8 21.79 -10.33 17.48
CA SER A 8 22.88 -10.28 18.45
C SER A 8 22.57 -9.34 19.61
N ALA A 9 21.95 -8.19 19.33
CA ALA A 9 21.52 -7.25 20.35
C ALA A 9 20.40 -7.83 21.26
N LEU A 10 19.48 -8.63 20.70
CA LEU A 10 18.44 -9.33 21.47
C LEU A 10 19.01 -10.42 22.39
N GLN A 11 20.14 -11.02 22.03
CA GLN A 11 20.80 -12.06 22.83
C GLN A 11 21.63 -11.49 23.99
N SER A 12 21.91 -10.19 23.99
CA SER A 12 22.70 -9.55 25.04
C SER A 12 21.97 -9.57 26.37
N SER A 13 22.63 -10.07 27.42
CA SER A 13 22.07 -10.18 28.77
C SER A 13 21.62 -8.84 29.37
N ASN A 14 22.17 -7.73 28.88
CA ASN A 14 21.88 -6.37 29.33
C ASN A 14 20.97 -5.60 28.39
N SER A 15 20.36 -6.25 27.38
CA SER A 15 19.50 -5.57 26.42
C SER A 15 18.24 -5.03 27.09
N PRO A 16 18.02 -3.70 27.12
CA PRO A 16 16.80 -3.12 27.69
C PRO A 16 15.62 -3.16 26.72
N LEU A 17 15.81 -3.70 25.50
CA LEU A 17 14.86 -3.56 24.40
C LEU A 17 13.57 -4.33 24.68
N ARG A 18 12.47 -3.59 24.82
CA ARG A 18 11.10 -4.12 24.98
C ARG A 18 10.28 -4.01 23.70
N ASP A 19 10.60 -3.01 22.88
CA ASP A 19 9.82 -2.64 21.71
C ASP A 19 10.72 -2.49 20.50
N LEU A 20 10.36 -3.16 19.42
CA LEU A 20 11.11 -3.12 18.18
C LEU A 20 10.14 -3.09 17.01
N ASP A 21 10.09 -1.97 16.30
CA ASP A 21 9.36 -1.86 15.05
C ASP A 21 10.33 -1.89 13.87
N LEU A 22 10.29 -3.00 13.13
CA LEU A 22 11.02 -3.19 11.88
C LEU A 22 10.10 -3.08 10.66
N SER A 23 8.86 -2.62 10.83
CA SER A 23 7.90 -2.51 9.74
C SER A 23 8.44 -1.69 8.58
N SER A 24 8.00 -2.02 7.36
CA SER A 24 8.39 -1.34 6.12
C SER A 24 9.90 -1.43 5.82
N ASN A 25 10.53 -2.55 6.19
CA ASN A 25 11.88 -2.92 5.77
C ASN A 25 11.83 -4.20 4.94
N ASN A 26 12.60 -4.31 3.86
CA ASN A 26 12.65 -5.53 3.06
C ASN A 26 13.49 -6.61 3.75
N LEU A 27 12.96 -7.23 4.80
CA LEU A 27 13.66 -8.26 5.57
C LEU A 27 13.62 -9.62 4.86
N GLY A 28 12.44 -9.96 4.30
CA GLY A 28 12.16 -11.29 3.79
C GLY A 28 12.20 -12.38 4.87
N ASP A 29 11.84 -13.60 4.47
CA ASP A 29 11.78 -14.74 5.41
C ASP A 29 13.16 -15.07 6.00
N SER A 30 14.24 -14.91 5.23
CA SER A 30 15.61 -15.13 5.70
C SER A 30 16.01 -14.14 6.80
N GLY A 31 15.63 -12.86 6.65
CA GLY A 31 15.85 -11.84 7.68
C GLY A 31 15.10 -12.14 8.97
N VAL A 32 13.84 -12.59 8.88
CA VAL A 32 13.05 -12.98 10.07
C VAL A 32 13.62 -14.24 10.71
N LYS A 33 14.07 -15.22 9.93
CA LYS A 33 14.72 -16.42 10.46
C LYS A 33 15.94 -16.09 11.32
N LEU A 34 16.77 -15.13 10.89
CA LEU A 34 17.90 -14.64 11.67
C LEU A 34 17.44 -13.91 12.93
N LEU A 35 16.42 -13.06 12.83
CA LEU A 35 15.86 -12.34 13.98
C LEU A 35 15.32 -13.30 15.05
N CYS A 36 14.61 -14.36 14.65
CA CYS A 36 14.03 -15.34 15.56
C CYS A 36 15.09 -16.08 16.40
N ALA A 37 16.30 -16.27 15.88
CA ALA A 37 17.40 -16.82 16.69
C ALA A 37 17.71 -15.95 17.92
N GLY A 38 17.58 -14.63 17.80
CA GLY A 38 17.68 -13.70 18.92
C GLY A 38 16.45 -13.71 19.83
N LEU A 39 15.25 -13.80 19.26
CA LEU A 39 13.98 -13.83 20.02
C LEU A 39 13.85 -15.05 20.93
N MET A 40 14.41 -16.19 20.52
CA MET A 40 14.40 -17.43 21.31
C MET A 40 15.44 -17.45 22.44
N SER A 41 16.28 -16.41 22.57
CA SER A 41 17.30 -16.34 23.61
C SER A 41 16.68 -16.15 25.01
N PRO A 42 17.19 -16.81 26.06
CA PRO A 42 16.77 -16.57 27.45
C PRO A 42 17.01 -15.12 27.92
N ASN A 43 17.93 -14.42 27.26
CA ASN A 43 18.25 -13.03 27.54
C ASN A 43 17.30 -12.05 26.84
N CYS A 44 16.51 -12.51 25.85
CA CYS A 44 15.60 -11.65 25.12
C CYS A 44 14.50 -11.14 26.06
N LYS A 45 14.28 -9.82 26.00
CA LYS A 45 13.31 -9.10 26.83
C LYS A 45 12.22 -8.42 26.01
N LEU A 46 12.21 -8.67 24.70
CA LEU A 46 11.31 -8.03 23.75
C LEU A 46 9.86 -8.50 23.99
N GLN A 47 8.97 -7.52 24.08
CA GLN A 47 7.54 -7.70 24.32
C GLN A 47 6.72 -7.35 23.07
N ARG A 48 7.16 -6.33 22.30
CA ARG A 48 6.46 -5.89 21.11
C ARG A 48 7.35 -5.92 19.89
N LEU A 49 6.88 -6.60 18.84
CA LEU A 49 7.58 -6.75 17.57
C LEU A 49 6.68 -6.34 16.40
N GLY A 50 7.11 -5.31 15.68
CA GLY A 50 6.51 -4.88 14.42
C GLY A 50 7.28 -5.44 13.22
N LEU A 51 6.60 -6.24 12.39
CA LEU A 51 7.11 -6.84 11.17
C LEU A 51 6.17 -6.59 9.97
N GLY A 52 5.36 -5.52 10.03
CA GLY A 52 4.41 -5.21 8.97
C GLY A 52 5.14 -4.76 7.69
N TRP A 53 4.63 -5.11 6.51
CA TRP A 53 5.24 -4.73 5.23
C TRP A 53 6.74 -5.13 5.12
N CYS A 54 7.07 -6.37 5.52
CA CYS A 54 8.44 -6.87 5.55
C CYS A 54 8.78 -7.85 4.41
N ASN A 55 7.88 -7.98 3.43
CA ASN A 55 7.97 -8.95 2.34
C ASN A 55 8.08 -10.40 2.84
N LEU A 56 7.30 -10.72 3.88
CA LEU A 56 7.26 -12.05 4.47
C LEU A 56 6.24 -12.93 3.75
N THR A 57 6.52 -14.23 3.69
CA THR A 57 5.62 -15.26 3.16
C THR A 57 5.27 -16.27 4.26
N GLU A 58 4.47 -17.29 3.92
CA GLU A 58 4.22 -18.43 4.79
C GLU A 58 5.52 -19.10 5.30
N GLY A 59 6.62 -18.99 4.56
CA GLY A 59 7.90 -19.64 4.86
C GLY A 59 8.57 -19.19 6.16
N CYS A 60 8.21 -18.01 6.70
CA CYS A 60 8.71 -17.55 8.00
C CYS A 60 7.81 -17.94 9.19
N CYS A 61 6.60 -18.45 8.94
CA CYS A 61 5.62 -18.63 10.00
C CYS A 61 5.98 -19.78 10.95
N ASP A 62 6.65 -20.83 10.48
CA ASP A 62 7.12 -21.94 11.34
C ASP A 62 8.16 -21.47 12.37
N VAL A 63 9.08 -20.58 11.96
CA VAL A 63 10.10 -20.06 12.86
C VAL A 63 9.51 -19.02 13.83
N LEU A 64 8.50 -18.26 13.42
CA LEU A 64 7.73 -17.39 14.33
C LEU A 64 6.90 -18.22 15.32
N ALA A 65 6.26 -19.31 14.88
CA ALA A 65 5.56 -20.23 15.77
C ALA A 65 6.50 -20.82 16.83
N SER A 66 7.72 -21.19 16.44
CA SER A 66 8.76 -21.64 17.38
C SER A 66 9.11 -20.61 18.45
N VAL A 67 9.05 -19.30 18.12
CA VAL A 67 9.22 -18.22 19.12
C VAL A 67 8.03 -18.20 20.09
N LEU A 68 6.81 -18.43 19.61
CA LEU A 68 5.60 -18.48 20.44
C LEU A 68 5.59 -19.71 21.37
N HIS A 69 6.14 -20.85 20.94
CA HIS A 69 6.35 -22.05 21.77
C HIS A 69 7.45 -21.88 22.83
N SER A 70 8.36 -20.93 22.65
CA SER A 70 9.53 -20.80 23.52
C SER A 70 9.15 -20.26 24.90
N THR A 71 9.45 -21.00 25.96
CA THR A 71 9.23 -20.59 27.35
C THR A 71 10.04 -19.35 27.75
N HIS A 72 11.09 -19.03 26.99
CA HIS A 72 11.92 -17.83 27.17
C HIS A 72 11.33 -16.58 26.53
N SER A 73 10.35 -16.72 25.64
CA SER A 73 9.75 -15.60 24.94
C SER A 73 8.93 -14.76 25.92
N GLU A 74 9.12 -13.44 25.84
CA GLU A 74 8.31 -12.45 26.54
C GLU A 74 7.37 -11.70 25.58
N LEU A 75 7.27 -12.18 24.33
CA LEU A 75 6.52 -11.51 23.28
C LEU A 75 5.03 -11.54 23.59
N SER A 76 4.46 -10.36 23.80
CA SER A 76 3.03 -10.15 24.04
C SER A 76 2.33 -9.54 22.82
N ASP A 77 3.08 -8.93 21.88
CA ASP A 77 2.50 -8.21 20.75
C ASP A 77 3.30 -8.50 19.48
N LEU A 78 2.62 -9.04 18.47
CA LEU A 78 3.20 -9.37 17.19
C LEU A 78 2.35 -8.77 16.07
N GLU A 79 2.92 -7.83 15.33
CA GLU A 79 2.27 -7.16 14.20
C GLU A 79 2.90 -7.64 12.88
N LEU A 80 2.12 -8.36 12.07
CA LEU A 80 2.55 -8.97 10.80
C LEU A 80 1.79 -8.43 9.59
N ARG A 81 1.04 -7.32 9.73
CA ARG A 81 0.21 -6.75 8.66
C ARG A 81 0.92 -6.66 7.32
N ASP A 82 0.15 -6.83 6.25
CA ASP A 82 0.61 -6.63 4.88
C ASP A 82 1.83 -7.48 4.48
N ASN A 83 1.87 -8.71 4.98
CA ASN A 83 2.73 -9.78 4.48
C ASN A 83 1.90 -10.87 3.81
N GLU A 84 2.52 -11.68 2.96
CA GLU A 84 1.83 -12.69 2.15
C GLU A 84 1.79 -14.05 2.87
N LEU A 85 1.28 -14.07 4.11
CA LEU A 85 1.34 -15.24 4.99
C LEU A 85 0.36 -16.35 4.61
N GLN A 86 -0.80 -15.99 4.07
CA GLN A 86 -1.85 -16.91 3.62
C GLN A 86 -2.36 -17.85 4.74
N ASP A 87 -3.26 -18.77 4.40
CA ASP A 87 -3.82 -19.71 5.37
C ASP A 87 -2.77 -20.70 5.92
N SER A 88 -1.78 -21.09 5.11
CA SER A 88 -0.72 -22.00 5.51
C SER A 88 0.17 -21.40 6.59
N GLY A 89 0.56 -20.13 6.44
CA GLY A 89 1.33 -19.40 7.45
C GLY A 89 0.52 -19.15 8.71
N VAL A 90 -0.76 -18.78 8.58
CA VAL A 90 -1.65 -18.61 9.74
C VAL A 90 -1.85 -19.91 10.50
N ARG A 91 -1.95 -21.06 9.80
CA ARG A 91 -2.01 -22.37 10.45
C ARG A 91 -0.74 -22.67 11.27
N ALA A 92 0.45 -22.34 10.75
CA ALA A 92 1.70 -22.50 11.50
C ALA A 92 1.72 -21.59 12.76
N LEU A 93 1.33 -20.32 12.62
CA LEU A 93 1.19 -19.42 13.77
C LEU A 93 0.17 -19.92 14.79
N SER A 94 -0.96 -20.49 14.32
CA SER A 94 -2.00 -21.08 15.17
C SER A 94 -1.45 -22.21 16.03
N ALA A 95 -0.58 -23.06 15.49
CA ALA A 95 0.09 -24.10 16.28
C ALA A 95 0.99 -23.52 17.39
N GLY A 96 1.59 -22.34 17.17
CA GLY A 96 2.31 -21.58 18.20
C GLY A 96 1.41 -21.00 19.29
N LEU A 97 0.21 -20.53 18.91
CA LEU A 97 -0.80 -20.01 19.84
C LEU A 97 -1.44 -21.10 20.72
N GLU A 98 -1.43 -22.35 20.25
CA GLU A 98 -1.90 -23.52 21.01
C GLU A 98 -1.00 -23.85 22.20
N ASP A 99 0.22 -23.29 22.28
CA ASP A 99 1.12 -23.58 23.39
C ASP A 99 0.62 -22.97 24.71
N PRO A 100 0.55 -23.74 25.81
CA PRO A 100 0.18 -23.22 27.13
C PRO A 100 1.11 -22.13 27.68
N HIS A 101 2.33 -22.01 27.17
CA HIS A 101 3.31 -21.00 27.54
C HIS A 101 3.28 -19.76 26.62
N CYS A 102 2.46 -19.75 25.57
CA CYS A 102 2.36 -18.62 24.67
C CYS A 102 1.80 -17.38 25.40
N LYS A 103 2.59 -16.32 25.52
CA LYS A 103 2.20 -15.08 26.22
C LYS A 103 1.54 -14.03 25.32
N LEU A 104 1.27 -14.36 24.06
CA LEU A 104 0.82 -13.40 23.06
C LEU A 104 -0.58 -12.86 23.40
N GLN A 105 -0.70 -11.55 23.49
CA GLN A 105 -1.93 -10.83 23.80
C GLN A 105 -2.50 -10.11 22.58
N ARG A 106 -1.65 -9.66 21.65
CA ARG A 106 -2.07 -8.99 20.42
C ARG A 106 -1.41 -9.60 19.19
N LEU A 107 -2.23 -9.96 18.21
CA LEU A 107 -1.78 -10.49 16.93
C LEU A 107 -2.39 -9.69 15.78
N GLY A 108 -1.53 -8.99 15.03
CA GLY A 108 -1.90 -8.25 13.83
C GLY A 108 -1.67 -9.08 12.57
N LEU A 109 -2.74 -9.40 11.86
CA LEU A 109 -2.73 -10.16 10.59
C LEU A 109 -3.47 -9.38 9.48
N SER A 110 -3.60 -8.07 9.64
CA SER A 110 -4.34 -7.26 8.67
C SER A 110 -3.71 -7.33 7.29
N GLY A 111 -4.50 -7.65 6.25
CA GLY A 111 -3.98 -7.73 4.88
C GLY A 111 -3.06 -8.93 4.62
N CYS A 112 -3.13 -10.00 5.42
CA CYS A 112 -2.28 -11.19 5.28
C CYS A 112 -2.81 -12.28 4.32
N ARG A 113 -3.86 -11.97 3.54
CA ARG A 113 -4.55 -12.90 2.61
C ARG A 113 -5.12 -14.12 3.32
N VAL A 114 -5.62 -13.91 4.54
CA VAL A 114 -6.26 -14.96 5.36
C VAL A 114 -7.66 -15.21 4.82
N THR A 115 -8.00 -16.47 4.59
CA THR A 115 -9.34 -16.90 4.20
C THR A 115 -10.07 -17.55 5.39
N GLN A 116 -11.24 -18.13 5.12
CA GLN A 116 -11.93 -18.98 6.08
C GLN A 116 -11.01 -20.06 6.67
N ARG A 117 -10.15 -20.71 5.87
CA ARG A 117 -9.32 -21.83 6.37
C ARG A 117 -8.30 -21.40 7.43
N GLY A 118 -7.69 -20.23 7.26
CA GLY A 118 -6.83 -19.63 8.27
C GLY A 118 -7.61 -19.25 9.52
N CYS A 119 -8.83 -18.74 9.36
CA CYS A 119 -9.71 -18.43 10.49
C CYS A 119 -10.13 -19.68 11.27
N ASP A 120 -10.41 -20.79 10.61
CA ASP A 120 -10.73 -22.07 11.26
C ASP A 120 -9.53 -22.56 12.09
N SER A 121 -8.30 -22.39 11.59
CA SER A 121 -7.07 -22.74 12.32
C SER A 121 -6.89 -21.86 13.57
N LEU A 122 -7.10 -20.55 13.44
CA LEU A 122 -7.06 -19.61 14.56
C LEU A 122 -8.15 -19.93 15.60
N ALA A 123 -9.38 -20.19 15.16
CA ALA A 123 -10.49 -20.51 16.04
C ALA A 123 -10.21 -21.80 16.84
N SER A 124 -9.64 -22.83 16.20
CA SER A 124 -9.18 -24.06 16.87
C SER A 124 -8.17 -23.74 17.97
N ALA A 125 -7.14 -22.96 17.64
CA ALA A 125 -6.09 -22.60 18.60
C ALA A 125 -6.63 -21.84 19.82
N LEU A 126 -7.56 -20.91 19.59
CA LEU A 126 -8.20 -20.13 20.64
C LEU A 126 -9.14 -20.97 21.54
N CYS A 127 -9.62 -22.12 21.07
CA CYS A 127 -10.45 -23.04 21.86
C CYS A 127 -9.64 -24.06 22.68
N SER A 128 -8.42 -24.39 22.24
CA SER A 128 -7.64 -25.52 22.79
C SER A 128 -7.07 -25.27 24.18
N ASN A 129 -6.76 -24.03 24.53
CA ASN A 129 -6.16 -23.63 25.82
C ASN A 129 -6.70 -22.27 26.26
N PRO A 130 -6.59 -21.88 27.56
CA PRO A 130 -6.90 -20.52 27.96
C PRO A 130 -5.97 -19.55 27.25
N SER A 131 -6.44 -18.99 26.13
CA SER A 131 -5.65 -18.07 25.32
C SER A 131 -5.41 -16.77 26.09
N HIS A 132 -4.18 -16.28 26.03
CA HIS A 132 -3.84 -14.95 26.50
C HIS A 132 -4.21 -13.85 25.49
N LEU A 133 -4.65 -14.23 24.29
CA LEU A 133 -4.97 -13.31 23.21
C LEU A 133 -6.19 -12.44 23.58
N ARG A 134 -5.98 -11.12 23.52
CA ARG A 134 -6.98 -10.08 23.80
C ARG A 134 -7.33 -9.27 22.56
N GLU A 135 -6.48 -9.26 21.54
CA GLU A 135 -6.73 -8.57 20.28
C GLU A 135 -6.27 -9.42 19.09
N LEU A 136 -7.15 -9.59 18.10
CA LEU A 136 -6.86 -10.23 16.83
C LEU A 136 -7.33 -9.31 15.70
N ASP A 137 -6.37 -8.74 14.97
CA ASP A 137 -6.66 -7.89 13.81
C ASP A 137 -6.57 -8.68 12.51
N LEU A 138 -7.73 -8.93 11.90
CA LEU A 138 -7.92 -9.59 10.61
C LEU A 138 -8.51 -8.63 9.55
N ARG A 139 -8.49 -7.31 9.77
CA ARG A 139 -9.00 -6.35 8.79
C ARG A 139 -8.32 -6.53 7.44
N TYR A 140 -9.03 -6.26 6.36
CA TYR A 140 -8.50 -6.40 5.00
C TYR A 140 -8.09 -7.84 4.61
N ASN A 141 -8.76 -8.86 5.14
CA ASN A 141 -8.65 -10.26 4.72
C ASN A 141 -9.94 -10.78 4.08
N HIS A 142 -10.09 -12.08 3.86
CA HIS A 142 -11.33 -12.69 3.40
C HIS A 142 -11.79 -13.83 4.34
N PRO A 143 -12.09 -13.55 5.62
CA PRO A 143 -12.50 -14.59 6.56
C PRO A 143 -13.80 -15.31 6.15
N GLY A 144 -14.66 -14.63 5.38
CA GLY A 144 -16.01 -15.10 5.05
C GLY A 144 -16.90 -15.21 6.29
N ASP A 145 -18.22 -15.31 6.08
CA ASP A 145 -19.19 -15.36 7.20
C ASP A 145 -18.92 -16.54 8.15
N SER A 146 -18.47 -17.67 7.59
CA SER A 146 -18.15 -18.87 8.35
C SER A 146 -16.90 -18.69 9.22
N GLY A 147 -15.83 -18.09 8.68
CA GLY A 147 -14.62 -17.84 9.45
C GLY A 147 -14.84 -16.82 10.57
N VAL A 148 -15.62 -15.75 10.31
CA VAL A 148 -16.04 -14.80 11.35
C VAL A 148 -16.86 -15.49 12.43
N ARG A 149 -17.78 -16.38 12.05
CA ARG A 149 -18.58 -17.16 13.00
C ARG A 149 -17.72 -18.09 13.85
N ALA A 150 -16.76 -18.79 13.26
CA ALA A 150 -15.85 -19.69 13.97
C ALA A 150 -15.03 -18.93 15.02
N LEU A 151 -14.44 -17.78 14.64
CA LEU A 151 -13.67 -16.93 15.55
C LEU A 151 -14.55 -16.33 16.66
N SER A 152 -15.76 -15.89 16.33
CA SER A 152 -16.71 -15.34 17.33
C SER A 152 -17.19 -16.41 18.31
N ALA A 153 -17.33 -17.67 17.86
CA ALA A 153 -17.75 -18.79 18.68
C ALA A 153 -16.67 -19.28 19.63
N ALA A 154 -15.39 -18.95 19.40
CA ALA A 154 -14.28 -19.26 20.31
C ALA A 154 -14.39 -18.56 21.68
N LYS A 155 -15.38 -17.67 21.87
CA LYS A 155 -15.87 -17.16 23.18
C LYS A 155 -14.78 -16.79 24.19
N LEU A 156 -13.79 -16.02 23.75
CA LEU A 156 -12.96 -15.25 24.67
C LEU A 156 -13.74 -13.97 24.98
N ASP A 157 -14.45 -13.90 26.11
CA ASP A 157 -15.28 -12.74 26.53
C ASP A 157 -14.50 -11.40 26.56
N THR A 158 -13.18 -11.47 26.42
CA THR A 158 -12.24 -10.34 26.41
C THR A 158 -11.55 -10.11 25.06
N LEU A 159 -11.77 -10.96 24.05
CA LEU A 159 -11.08 -10.85 22.76
C LEU A 159 -11.75 -9.78 21.89
N THR A 160 -10.97 -8.77 21.54
CA THR A 160 -11.33 -7.79 20.51
C THR A 160 -10.98 -8.37 19.15
N LEU A 161 -11.99 -8.70 18.35
CA LEU A 161 -11.84 -9.22 16.99
C LEU A 161 -12.12 -8.11 15.97
N LEU A 162 -11.16 -7.81 15.10
CA LEU A 162 -11.30 -6.80 14.05
C LEU A 162 -11.32 -7.48 12.68
N VAL A 163 -12.46 -7.53 11.99
CA VAL A 163 -12.62 -8.24 10.69
C VAL A 163 -13.11 -7.33 9.56
N GLU A 164 -13.14 -6.03 9.81
CA GLU A 164 -13.64 -5.02 8.86
C GLU A 164 -12.88 -4.99 7.53
N HIS A 165 -13.53 -4.43 6.51
CA HIS A 165 -12.98 -4.27 5.16
C HIS A 165 -12.61 -5.60 4.45
N GLY A 166 -13.24 -6.70 4.85
CA GLY A 166 -13.06 -7.99 4.21
C GLY A 166 -13.70 -8.09 2.82
N GLY A 167 -13.24 -9.03 1.99
CA GLY A 167 -13.79 -9.26 0.66
C GLY A 167 -12.90 -10.12 -0.23
N GLU A 168 -13.45 -10.71 -1.29
CA GLU A 168 -12.71 -11.64 -2.17
C GLU A 168 -11.47 -11.00 -2.80
N ASN A 169 -11.53 -9.70 -3.10
CA ASN A 169 -10.39 -8.93 -3.59
C ASN A 169 -9.18 -9.00 -2.65
N ARG A 170 -9.37 -9.23 -1.35
CA ARG A 170 -8.30 -9.33 -0.36
C ARG A 170 -7.42 -10.57 -0.53
N ILE A 171 -7.83 -11.53 -1.37
CA ILE A 171 -7.06 -12.75 -1.67
C ILE A 171 -6.03 -12.49 -2.77
N LYS A 172 -6.12 -11.38 -3.51
CA LYS A 172 -5.14 -11.05 -4.56
C LYS A 172 -3.75 -10.80 -3.96
N PRO A 173 -2.67 -11.13 -4.68
CA PRO A 173 -1.33 -10.87 -4.22
C PRO A 173 -0.99 -9.37 -4.27
N GLY A 174 -0.13 -8.95 -3.35
CA GLY A 174 0.48 -7.62 -3.38
C GLY A 174 -0.54 -6.48 -3.25
N PRO A 175 -0.26 -5.28 -3.81
CA PRO A 175 -1.07 -4.09 -3.56
C PRO A 175 -2.46 -4.15 -4.22
N ARG A 176 -2.66 -5.01 -5.22
CA ARG A 176 -3.96 -5.21 -5.90
C ARG A 176 -5.07 -5.68 -4.96
N LYS A 177 -4.71 -6.26 -3.80
CA LYS A 177 -5.69 -6.57 -2.76
C LYS A 177 -6.43 -5.34 -2.22
N TYR A 178 -5.88 -4.14 -2.43
CA TYR A 178 -6.48 -2.86 -2.08
C TYR A 178 -7.15 -2.14 -3.25
N SER A 179 -7.44 -2.83 -4.36
CA SER A 179 -7.99 -2.19 -5.55
C SER A 179 -9.24 -1.36 -5.26
N CYS A 180 -9.29 -0.17 -5.83
CA CYS A 180 -10.42 0.74 -5.80
C CYS A 180 -10.73 1.25 -7.21
N GLN A 181 -11.99 1.58 -7.44
CA GLN A 181 -12.45 2.15 -8.70
C GLN A 181 -12.52 3.67 -8.54
N LEU A 182 -11.97 4.39 -9.52
CA LEU A 182 -11.91 5.84 -9.53
C LEU A 182 -12.56 6.39 -10.81
N THR A 183 -13.11 7.59 -10.71
CA THR A 183 -13.65 8.35 -11.83
C THR A 183 -13.20 9.80 -11.75
N LEU A 184 -12.89 10.40 -12.89
CA LEU A 184 -12.45 11.79 -12.98
C LEU A 184 -13.64 12.73 -12.71
N ASP A 185 -13.38 13.84 -12.01
CA ASP A 185 -14.40 14.84 -11.70
C ASP A 185 -14.38 15.99 -12.71
N PRO A 186 -15.38 16.09 -13.60
CA PRO A 186 -15.52 17.19 -14.57
C PRO A 186 -15.62 18.58 -13.90
N ASN A 187 -16.03 18.65 -12.64
CA ASN A 187 -16.11 19.92 -11.91
C ASN A 187 -14.75 20.45 -11.46
N THR A 188 -13.73 19.59 -11.45
CA THR A 188 -12.34 19.98 -11.11
C THR A 188 -11.47 20.16 -12.34
N ALA A 189 -11.81 19.52 -13.45
CA ALA A 189 -11.01 19.48 -14.67
C ALA A 189 -10.74 20.89 -15.23
N ASN A 190 -9.46 21.22 -15.43
CA ASN A 190 -9.07 22.42 -16.17
C ASN A 190 -9.63 22.40 -17.60
N ARG A 191 -9.88 23.58 -18.19
CA ARG A 191 -10.46 23.71 -19.53
C ARG A 191 -9.58 23.18 -20.66
N ALA A 192 -8.27 23.08 -20.47
CA ALA A 192 -7.40 22.42 -21.46
C ALA A 192 -7.57 20.89 -21.52
N LEU A 193 -8.28 20.29 -20.56
CA LEU A 193 -8.43 18.85 -20.43
C LEU A 193 -9.75 18.35 -21.00
N SER A 194 -9.70 17.39 -21.93
CA SER A 194 -10.89 16.67 -22.40
C SER A 194 -11.08 15.38 -21.59
N LEU A 195 -12.27 15.21 -20.99
CA LEU A 195 -12.66 13.95 -20.34
C LEU A 195 -13.44 13.06 -21.30
N SER A 196 -13.19 11.75 -21.26
CA SER A 196 -13.87 10.76 -22.12
C SER A 196 -14.00 9.40 -21.42
N GLU A 197 -14.56 8.40 -22.14
CA GLU A 197 -14.72 7.02 -21.67
C GLU A 197 -15.50 6.88 -20.34
N GLY A 198 -16.53 7.71 -20.18
CA GLY A 198 -17.30 7.79 -18.94
C GLY A 198 -16.52 8.41 -17.78
N ASN A 199 -15.72 9.44 -18.07
CA ASN A 199 -14.80 10.10 -17.13
C ASN A 199 -13.72 9.18 -16.57
N ARG A 200 -13.25 8.22 -17.37
CA ARG A 200 -12.10 7.37 -17.02
C ARG A 200 -10.83 7.77 -17.73
N LYS A 201 -10.95 8.57 -18.79
CA LYS A 201 -9.80 9.06 -19.56
C LYS A 201 -9.76 10.58 -19.59
N VAL A 202 -8.56 11.13 -19.47
CA VAL A 202 -8.27 12.56 -19.64
C VAL A 202 -7.15 12.75 -20.64
N THR A 203 -7.35 13.68 -21.57
CA THR A 203 -6.36 14.03 -22.60
C THR A 203 -6.13 15.53 -22.58
N ASN A 204 -4.87 15.96 -22.76
CA ASN A 204 -4.55 17.34 -23.06
C ASN A 204 -4.05 17.44 -24.50
N THR A 205 -4.77 18.21 -25.33
CA THR A 205 -4.41 18.46 -26.72
C THR A 205 -4.06 19.94 -26.87
N PRO A 206 -2.83 20.29 -27.29
CA PRO A 206 -2.41 21.68 -27.44
C PRO A 206 -3.40 22.51 -28.28
N GLY A 207 -3.77 23.69 -27.78
CA GLY A 207 -4.67 24.62 -28.46
C GLY A 207 -6.15 24.26 -28.42
N ARG A 208 -6.55 23.17 -27.75
CA ARG A 208 -7.94 22.80 -27.54
C ARG A 208 -8.40 23.23 -26.14
N GLU A 209 -9.56 23.87 -26.07
CA GLU A 209 -10.23 24.19 -24.80
C GLU A 209 -11.67 23.65 -24.79
N GLU A 210 -12.04 23.06 -23.67
CA GLU A 210 -13.36 22.51 -23.39
C GLU A 210 -14.27 23.55 -22.76
N THR A 211 -15.56 23.47 -23.09
CA THR A 211 -16.60 24.42 -22.66
C THR A 211 -17.23 24.02 -21.32
N TYR A 212 -16.40 23.69 -20.33
CA TYR A 212 -16.93 23.35 -19.01
C TYR A 212 -17.54 24.57 -18.28
N PRO A 213 -18.68 24.42 -17.58
CA PRO A 213 -19.26 25.47 -16.75
C PRO A 213 -18.29 25.97 -15.68
N ASP A 214 -18.42 27.24 -15.28
CA ASP A 214 -17.67 27.73 -14.12
C ASP A 214 -18.01 26.94 -12.86
N HIS A 215 -16.98 26.60 -12.08
CA HIS A 215 -17.14 25.85 -10.84
C HIS A 215 -16.03 26.23 -9.84
N PRO A 216 -16.33 26.40 -8.54
CA PRO A 216 -15.32 26.82 -7.55
C PRO A 216 -14.15 25.83 -7.39
N GLU A 217 -14.40 24.54 -7.61
CA GLU A 217 -13.38 23.49 -7.54
C GLU A 217 -12.55 23.32 -8.83
N ARG A 218 -12.83 24.09 -9.88
CA ARG A 218 -12.14 23.95 -11.17
C ARG A 218 -10.71 24.50 -11.11
N PHE A 219 -9.74 23.69 -11.51
CA PHE A 219 -8.38 24.17 -11.69
C PHE A 219 -8.31 25.18 -12.84
N GLU A 220 -7.73 26.36 -12.60
CA GLU A 220 -7.66 27.43 -13.61
C GLU A 220 -6.26 27.54 -14.23
N SER A 221 -5.19 27.41 -13.42
CA SER A 221 -3.83 27.78 -13.85
C SER A 221 -3.05 26.66 -14.55
N VAL A 222 -3.40 25.39 -14.33
CA VAL A 222 -2.65 24.23 -14.81
C VAL A 222 -3.59 23.11 -15.26
N PRO A 223 -3.22 22.30 -16.27
CA PRO A 223 -4.06 21.23 -16.82
C PRO A 223 -4.14 20.05 -15.86
N GLN A 224 -4.98 20.20 -14.82
CA GLN A 224 -5.17 19.24 -13.74
C GLN A 224 -6.63 18.84 -13.54
N VAL A 225 -6.83 17.64 -13.01
CA VAL A 225 -8.14 17.09 -12.64
C VAL A 225 -8.00 16.21 -11.39
N LEU A 226 -9.01 16.18 -10.53
CA LEU A 226 -9.12 15.22 -9.43
C LEU A 226 -10.11 14.10 -9.76
N CYS A 227 -9.97 12.97 -9.08
CA CYS A 227 -11.02 11.96 -9.02
C CYS A 227 -12.14 12.38 -8.05
N ARG A 228 -13.36 11.89 -8.30
CA ARG A 228 -14.55 12.13 -7.48
C ARG A 228 -14.46 11.44 -6.13
N GLU A 229 -13.99 10.20 -6.14
CA GLU A 229 -13.88 9.34 -4.97
C GLU A 229 -12.75 9.81 -4.06
N SER A 230 -12.98 9.66 -2.76
CA SER A 230 -11.91 9.84 -1.79
C SER A 230 -11.09 8.55 -1.69
N VAL A 231 -9.77 8.70 -1.66
CA VAL A 231 -8.83 7.65 -1.32
C VAL A 231 -9.08 7.23 0.12
N CYS A 232 -9.47 5.96 0.33
CA CYS A 232 -9.78 5.38 1.64
C CYS A 232 -8.52 5.15 2.49
N GLU A 233 -8.63 4.42 3.60
CA GLU A 233 -7.49 4.17 4.51
C GLU A 233 -6.36 3.40 3.83
N ARG A 234 -6.72 2.35 3.08
CA ARG A 234 -5.82 1.60 2.20
C ARG A 234 -6.43 1.44 0.83
N CYS A 235 -5.79 1.99 -0.19
CA CYS A 235 -6.28 1.89 -1.56
C CYS A 235 -5.16 1.70 -2.57
N TYR A 236 -5.51 1.03 -3.65
CA TYR A 236 -4.67 0.85 -4.81
C TYR A 236 -5.46 1.13 -6.08
N TRP A 237 -4.85 1.83 -7.02
CA TRP A 237 -5.39 1.98 -8.37
C TRP A 237 -4.24 1.98 -9.37
N GLU A 238 -4.58 1.70 -10.62
CA GLU A 238 -3.65 1.75 -11.73
C GLU A 238 -4.14 2.73 -12.80
N ALA A 239 -3.20 3.38 -13.46
CA ALA A 239 -3.49 4.28 -14.57
C ALA A 239 -2.50 4.02 -15.71
N GLU A 240 -3.03 3.95 -16.92
CA GLU A 240 -2.26 3.95 -18.16
C GLU A 240 -1.99 5.39 -18.57
N LEU A 241 -0.74 5.71 -18.85
CA LEU A 241 -0.23 7.03 -19.20
C LEU A 241 0.29 6.98 -20.62
N SER A 242 -0.13 7.93 -21.44
CA SER A 242 0.47 8.23 -22.72
C SER A 242 1.22 9.54 -22.58
N VAL A 243 2.53 9.54 -22.83
CA VAL A 243 3.42 10.70 -22.73
C VAL A 243 3.94 11.03 -24.12
N SER A 244 3.71 12.25 -24.58
CA SER A 244 4.25 12.78 -25.82
C SER A 244 5.63 13.40 -25.61
N GLU A 245 6.45 13.45 -26.66
CA GLU A 245 7.77 14.07 -26.66
C GLU A 245 7.75 15.49 -26.05
N GLY A 246 8.66 15.74 -25.11
CA GLY A 246 8.77 17.03 -24.40
C GLY A 246 7.70 17.30 -23.33
N GLY A 247 6.75 16.39 -23.12
CA GLY A 247 5.70 16.51 -22.10
C GLY A 247 5.92 15.66 -20.85
N GLY A 248 5.12 15.91 -19.82
CA GLY A 248 5.04 15.10 -18.60
C GLY A 248 3.61 14.81 -18.15
N VAL A 249 3.42 13.64 -17.55
CA VAL A 249 2.18 13.23 -16.90
C VAL A 249 2.42 13.04 -15.41
N TYR A 250 1.59 13.65 -14.57
CA TYR A 250 1.71 13.58 -13.12
C TYR A 250 0.55 12.75 -12.59
N ILE A 251 0.88 11.76 -11.76
CA ILE A 251 -0.09 11.05 -10.94
C ILE A 251 0.11 11.51 -9.51
N ALA A 252 -0.95 12.00 -8.89
CA ALA A 252 -0.91 12.65 -7.60
C ALA A 252 -1.88 12.07 -6.58
N VAL A 253 -1.49 12.20 -5.32
CA VAL A 253 -2.38 12.09 -4.17
C VAL A 253 -2.36 13.44 -3.47
N THR A 254 -3.54 13.96 -3.13
CA THR A 254 -3.65 15.29 -2.54
C THR A 254 -4.81 15.38 -1.57
N TYR A 255 -4.71 16.27 -0.58
CA TYR A 255 -5.89 16.68 0.17
C TYR A 255 -6.88 17.41 -0.74
N LYS A 256 -8.17 17.13 -0.55
CA LYS A 256 -9.23 17.71 -1.37
C LYS A 256 -9.18 19.24 -1.42
N GLY A 257 -8.74 19.90 -0.34
CA GLY A 257 -8.62 21.35 -0.22
C GLY A 257 -7.38 22.00 -0.88
N ILE A 258 -6.68 21.33 -1.80
CA ILE A 258 -5.61 21.96 -2.59
C ILE A 258 -6.14 23.18 -3.38
N SER A 259 -5.32 24.23 -3.50
CA SER A 259 -5.71 25.46 -4.19
C SER A 259 -6.04 25.21 -5.67
N ARG A 260 -7.03 25.94 -6.20
CA ARG A 260 -7.49 25.83 -7.59
C ARG A 260 -7.07 27.00 -8.49
N LYS A 261 -6.81 28.16 -7.89
CA LYS A 261 -6.69 29.47 -8.58
C LYS A 261 -5.50 30.34 -8.17
N ARG A 262 -4.90 30.12 -6.99
CA ARG A 262 -3.71 30.89 -6.55
C ARG A 262 -2.46 30.46 -7.33
N GLY A 263 -1.37 31.22 -7.19
CA GLY A 263 -0.12 31.06 -7.96
C GLY A 263 0.31 29.61 -8.15
N VAL A 264 0.95 29.33 -9.30
CA VAL A 264 1.16 27.97 -9.85
C VAL A 264 1.66 26.95 -8.82
N GLU A 265 2.54 27.34 -7.90
CA GLU A 265 3.09 26.46 -6.86
C GLU A 265 2.05 25.95 -5.85
N ASP A 266 1.05 26.77 -5.50
CA ASP A 266 0.02 26.42 -4.53
C ASP A 266 -1.00 25.41 -5.09
N CYS A 267 -1.20 25.41 -6.42
CA CYS A 267 -2.18 24.54 -7.08
C CYS A 267 -1.56 23.29 -7.72
N VAL A 268 -0.29 23.35 -8.12
CA VAL A 268 0.35 22.25 -8.86
C VAL A 268 0.60 21.04 -7.97
N PHE A 269 0.27 19.84 -8.46
CA PHE A 269 0.56 18.61 -7.74
C PHE A 269 2.07 18.46 -7.49
N GLY A 270 2.43 18.23 -6.22
CA GLY A 270 3.80 18.15 -5.73
C GLY A 270 4.48 19.50 -5.48
N GLY A 271 3.87 20.64 -5.85
CA GLY A 271 4.42 21.98 -5.60
C GLY A 271 4.17 22.51 -4.18
N ASN A 272 3.32 21.84 -3.43
CA ASN A 272 2.87 22.27 -2.10
C ASN A 272 2.92 21.12 -1.10
N LYS A 273 2.75 21.46 0.19
CA LYS A 273 2.69 20.49 1.29
C LYS A 273 1.44 19.59 1.29
N ASN A 274 0.44 19.90 0.45
CA ASN A 274 -0.85 19.22 0.43
C ASN A 274 -0.95 18.15 -0.66
N SER A 275 0.12 17.92 -1.43
CA SER A 275 0.13 16.96 -2.53
C SER A 275 1.48 16.28 -2.70
N TRP A 276 1.43 15.06 -3.19
CA TRP A 276 2.57 14.22 -3.55
C TRP A 276 2.31 13.68 -4.95
N SER A 277 3.32 13.69 -5.81
CA SER A 277 3.14 13.20 -7.18
C SER A 277 4.33 12.41 -7.69
N LEU A 278 4.05 11.36 -8.44
CA LEU A 278 4.99 10.80 -9.41
C LEU A 278 4.81 11.55 -10.73
N VAL A 279 5.92 12.01 -11.28
CA VAL A 279 6.00 12.62 -12.60
C VAL A 279 6.62 11.60 -13.54
N CYS A 280 5.90 11.28 -14.61
CA CYS A 280 6.34 10.42 -15.69
C CYS A 280 6.71 11.29 -16.88
N TYR A 281 7.99 11.26 -17.25
CA TYR A 281 8.49 11.78 -18.51
C TYR A 281 8.86 10.60 -19.43
N GLU A 282 9.20 10.88 -20.68
CA GLU A 282 9.57 9.85 -21.67
C GLU A 282 10.72 8.91 -21.21
N HIS A 283 11.67 9.43 -20.44
CA HIS A 283 12.90 8.69 -20.10
C HIS A 283 13.22 8.65 -18.61
N ARG A 284 12.38 9.23 -17.76
CA ARG A 284 12.62 9.26 -16.31
C ARG A 284 11.32 9.36 -15.53
N TYR A 285 11.37 8.83 -14.32
CA TYR A 285 10.42 9.16 -13.28
C TYR A 285 11.05 10.16 -12.31
N SER A 286 10.22 11.05 -11.77
CA SER A 286 10.60 11.90 -10.65
C SER A 286 9.48 11.89 -9.60
N VAL A 287 9.82 11.98 -8.32
CA VAL A 287 8.84 12.21 -7.26
C VAL A 287 8.91 13.65 -6.81
N ARG A 288 7.74 14.27 -6.59
CA ARG A 288 7.62 15.68 -6.23
C ARG A 288 6.74 15.87 -5.01
N HIS A 289 7.20 16.67 -4.06
CA HIS A 289 6.46 17.10 -2.88
C HIS A 289 7.02 18.40 -2.32
N ASN A 290 6.15 19.36 -1.99
CA ASN A 290 6.52 20.65 -1.42
C ASN A 290 7.66 21.35 -2.20
N ASN A 291 7.51 21.44 -3.52
CA ASN A 291 8.49 21.97 -4.48
C ASN A 291 9.82 21.21 -4.58
N ASN A 292 10.05 20.20 -3.74
CA ASN A 292 11.20 19.33 -3.89
C ASN A 292 10.92 18.28 -4.97
N CYS A 293 11.90 18.04 -5.84
CA CYS A 293 11.82 17.09 -6.94
C CYS A 293 13.04 16.16 -6.89
N THR A 294 12.81 14.86 -6.89
CA THR A 294 13.88 13.86 -6.86
C THR A 294 13.70 12.90 -8.03
N ASP A 295 14.70 12.84 -8.90
CA ASP A 295 14.72 11.89 -10.00
C ASP A 295 14.94 10.47 -9.46
N LEU A 296 14.14 9.54 -9.95
CA LEU A 296 14.23 8.14 -9.57
C LEU A 296 15.25 7.41 -10.45
N PRO A 297 16.00 6.43 -9.90
CA PRO A 297 16.95 5.65 -10.67
C PRO A 297 16.26 4.70 -11.66
N ALA A 298 15.02 4.29 -11.37
CA ALA A 298 14.22 3.46 -12.24
C ALA A 298 13.86 4.20 -13.53
N ARG A 299 14.12 3.57 -14.68
CA ARG A 299 13.76 4.13 -15.98
C ARG A 299 12.40 3.58 -16.44
N PRO A 300 11.51 4.44 -16.97
CA PRO A 300 10.31 3.98 -17.64
C PRO A 300 10.66 3.03 -18.79
N SER A 301 10.03 1.86 -18.83
CA SER A 301 10.07 0.95 -19.98
C SER A 301 8.71 1.06 -20.68
N PRO A 302 8.63 1.66 -21.88
CA PRO A 302 7.35 1.82 -22.57
C PRO A 302 6.76 0.46 -22.97
N TYR A 303 5.45 0.32 -22.83
CA TYR A 303 4.64 -0.79 -23.36
C TYR A 303 4.75 -0.90 -24.89
N HIS A 304 4.61 0.26 -25.54
CA HIS A 304 4.69 0.43 -26.98
C HIS A 304 5.33 1.77 -27.30
N ARG A 305 6.18 1.82 -28.33
CA ARG A 305 6.43 3.04 -29.09
C ARG A 305 5.41 3.05 -30.22
N ALA A 306 4.30 3.76 -30.04
CA ALA A 306 3.34 3.92 -31.13
C ALA A 306 3.94 4.91 -32.16
N GLY A 307 4.45 4.38 -33.27
CA GLY A 307 4.80 5.14 -34.48
C GLY A 307 6.28 5.16 -34.87
N VAL A 308 6.68 4.24 -35.75
CA VAL A 308 7.30 4.65 -37.02
C VAL A 308 6.12 5.02 -37.90
N CYS A 309 5.98 6.30 -38.29
CA CYS A 309 5.07 6.68 -39.36
C CYS A 309 5.92 6.93 -40.61
N ASP A 310 5.51 6.36 -41.73
CA ASP A 310 6.17 6.48 -43.04
C ASP A 310 6.10 7.90 -43.63
N ASP A 311 5.47 8.84 -42.93
CA ASP A 311 5.27 10.22 -43.40
C ASP A 311 5.92 11.23 -42.43
N GLY A 312 7.25 11.20 -42.32
CA GLY A 312 8.13 12.35 -42.01
C GLY A 312 7.83 13.32 -40.84
N ALA A 313 6.85 13.06 -39.96
CA ALA A 313 6.39 13.98 -38.91
C ALA A 313 5.85 13.26 -37.66
N GLY A 314 6.48 12.14 -37.26
CA GLY A 314 6.04 11.31 -36.13
C GLY A 314 6.61 11.70 -34.79
N ALA A 315 5.87 12.46 -33.98
CA ALA A 315 6.18 12.63 -32.56
C ALA A 315 5.98 11.28 -31.84
N GLY A 316 7.05 10.72 -31.25
CA GLY A 316 6.99 9.46 -30.54
C GLY A 316 6.09 9.55 -29.30
N VAL A 317 5.15 8.62 -29.16
CA VAL A 317 4.31 8.49 -27.96
C VAL A 317 4.72 7.25 -27.18
N CYS A 318 5.02 7.43 -25.90
CA CYS A 318 5.34 6.34 -24.99
C CYS A 318 4.15 6.05 -24.07
N VAL A 319 3.84 4.76 -23.89
CA VAL A 319 2.76 4.30 -23.00
C VAL A 319 3.35 3.59 -21.78
N TYR A 320 2.85 3.93 -20.59
CA TYR A 320 3.27 3.35 -19.31
C TYR A 320 2.04 2.98 -18.48
N ARG A 321 2.17 2.00 -17.61
CA ARG A 321 1.14 1.69 -16.62
C ARG A 321 1.74 1.82 -15.22
N VAL A 322 1.12 2.66 -14.41
CA VAL A 322 1.59 2.99 -13.06
C VAL A 322 0.52 2.62 -12.04
N GLY A 323 0.92 1.88 -11.03
CA GLY A 323 0.12 1.61 -9.83
C GLY A 323 0.45 2.59 -8.72
N VAL A 324 -0.56 2.99 -7.95
CA VAL A 324 -0.41 3.85 -6.78
C VAL A 324 -1.06 3.15 -5.59
N CYS A 325 -0.30 2.97 -4.50
CA CYS A 325 -0.80 2.44 -3.23
C CYS A 325 -0.69 3.51 -2.15
N VAL A 326 -1.78 3.74 -1.42
CA VAL A 326 -1.81 4.60 -0.23
C VAL A 326 -2.13 3.71 0.97
N ASP A 327 -1.29 3.74 2.00
CA ASP A 327 -1.58 3.17 3.32
C ASP A 327 -1.49 4.30 4.34
N ARG A 328 -2.65 4.88 4.68
CA ARG A 328 -2.72 6.01 5.59
C ARG A 328 -2.27 5.65 7.01
N PRO A 329 -2.72 4.53 7.62
CA PRO A 329 -2.22 4.11 8.93
C PRO A 329 -0.70 3.96 8.99
N ALA A 330 -0.08 3.42 7.94
CA ALA A 330 1.39 3.31 7.88
C ALA A 330 2.10 4.61 7.49
N GLY A 331 1.37 5.61 7.01
CA GLY A 331 1.94 6.86 6.53
C GLY A 331 2.77 6.68 5.26
N THR A 332 2.34 5.79 4.35
CA THR A 332 3.09 5.49 3.11
C THR A 332 2.28 5.77 1.85
N LEU A 333 2.99 6.25 0.83
CA LEU A 333 2.52 6.39 -0.54
C LEU A 333 3.56 5.75 -1.46
N SER A 334 3.18 4.65 -2.10
CA SER A 334 4.05 3.87 -2.97
C SER A 334 3.60 3.96 -4.43
N PHE A 335 4.58 4.10 -5.32
CA PHE A 335 4.38 4.10 -6.77
C PHE A 335 5.02 2.84 -7.36
N TYR A 336 4.34 2.23 -8.33
CA TYR A 336 4.75 1.00 -8.97
C TYR A 336 4.72 1.14 -10.48
N SER A 337 5.65 0.53 -11.19
CA SER A 337 5.48 0.22 -12.60
C SER A 337 4.75 -1.11 -12.72
N VAL A 338 3.87 -1.22 -13.70
CA VAL A 338 3.16 -2.46 -14.02
C VAL A 338 3.56 -2.85 -15.44
N SER A 339 4.11 -4.04 -15.66
CA SER A 339 4.50 -4.51 -17.00
C SER A 339 3.34 -5.14 -17.78
N ASP A 340 3.55 -5.41 -19.08
CA ASP A 340 2.61 -6.17 -19.93
C ASP A 340 2.19 -7.52 -19.35
N SER A 341 3.10 -8.15 -18.61
CA SER A 341 2.85 -9.42 -17.90
C SER A 341 2.16 -9.24 -16.56
N ASP A 342 1.59 -8.05 -16.30
CA ASP A 342 0.96 -7.67 -15.02
C ASP A 342 1.89 -7.69 -13.81
N THR A 343 3.21 -7.67 -14.02
CA THR A 343 4.19 -7.68 -12.94
C THR A 343 4.27 -6.29 -12.32
N VAL A 344 3.93 -6.20 -11.03
CA VAL A 344 3.96 -4.96 -10.26
C VAL A 344 5.33 -4.78 -9.59
N THR A 345 6.09 -3.77 -10.01
CA THR A 345 7.44 -3.49 -9.50
C THR A 345 7.47 -2.15 -8.77
N LEU A 346 7.97 -2.13 -7.53
CA LEU A 346 8.06 -0.90 -6.73
C LEU A 346 9.05 0.09 -7.36
N LEU A 347 8.59 1.31 -7.63
CA LEU A 347 9.44 2.43 -8.10
C LEU A 347 9.97 3.23 -6.91
N HIS A 348 9.08 3.62 -6.01
CA HIS A 348 9.42 4.48 -4.88
C HIS A 348 8.34 4.45 -3.79
N THR A 349 8.73 4.74 -2.55
CA THR A 349 7.83 4.90 -1.41
C THR A 349 8.15 6.20 -0.69
N LEU A 350 7.17 7.09 -0.63
CA LEU A 350 7.19 8.28 0.20
C LEU A 350 6.65 7.93 1.58
N ARG A 351 7.36 8.36 2.63
CA ARG A 351 6.86 8.33 4.01
C ARG A 351 6.36 9.71 4.39
N THR A 352 5.13 9.80 4.87
CA THR A 352 4.50 11.06 5.25
C THR A 352 3.46 10.84 6.34
N HIS A 353 3.18 11.91 7.10
CA HIS A 353 2.10 11.90 8.08
C HIS A 353 0.84 12.46 7.43
N PHE A 354 -0.06 11.57 7.02
CA PHE A 354 -1.37 11.99 6.57
C PHE A 354 -2.18 12.54 7.73
N THR A 355 -2.74 13.74 7.58
CA THR A 355 -3.65 14.31 8.56
C THR A 355 -4.89 13.43 8.67
N GLN A 356 -5.15 12.98 9.89
CA GLN A 356 -6.27 12.11 10.17
C GLN A 356 -7.58 12.82 9.81
N HIS A 357 -8.52 12.08 9.21
CA HIS A 357 -9.85 12.57 8.80
C HIS A 357 -9.91 13.59 7.65
N THR A 358 -8.80 14.10 7.12
CA THR A 358 -8.83 14.92 5.90
C THR A 358 -8.98 14.02 4.66
N PRO A 359 -9.98 14.24 3.79
CA PRO A 359 -10.13 13.46 2.56
C PRO A 359 -8.93 13.66 1.62
N LEU A 360 -8.39 12.55 1.13
CA LEU A 360 -7.39 12.51 0.06
C LEU A 360 -8.12 12.16 -1.22
N CYS A 361 -7.63 12.67 -2.34
CA CYS A 361 -8.10 12.36 -3.68
C CYS A 361 -6.91 11.97 -4.55
N ALA A 362 -7.14 11.07 -5.49
CA ALA A 362 -6.26 10.91 -6.63
C ALA A 362 -6.42 12.12 -7.56
N GLY A 363 -5.35 12.50 -8.24
CA GLY A 363 -5.36 13.59 -9.20
C GLY A 363 -4.35 13.38 -10.31
N PHE A 364 -4.59 14.03 -11.45
CA PHE A 364 -3.74 13.91 -12.62
C PHE A 364 -3.45 15.29 -13.21
N ARG A 365 -2.18 15.53 -13.56
CA ARG A 365 -1.78 16.63 -14.44
C ARG A 365 -1.34 16.04 -15.76
N VAL A 366 -1.85 16.57 -16.86
CA VAL A 366 -1.46 16.12 -18.21
C VAL A 366 -0.94 17.31 -18.96
N GLU A 367 0.38 17.35 -19.21
CA GLU A 367 0.96 18.41 -20.05
C GLU A 367 0.68 18.10 -21.51
N TRP A 368 1.26 17.03 -22.07
CA TRP A 368 0.96 16.53 -23.41
C TRP A 368 0.82 15.00 -23.38
N GLY A 369 -0.34 14.52 -23.78
CA GLY A 369 -0.66 13.09 -23.77
C GLY A 369 -2.01 12.80 -23.11
N SER A 370 -2.13 11.65 -22.45
CA SER A 370 -3.37 11.24 -21.79
C SER A 370 -3.14 10.32 -20.59
N VAL A 371 -4.17 10.20 -19.75
CA VAL A 371 -4.26 9.24 -18.66
C VAL A 371 -5.58 8.50 -18.77
N SER A 372 -5.54 7.17 -18.69
CA SER A 372 -6.71 6.30 -18.63
C SER A 372 -6.68 5.51 -17.33
N LEU A 373 -7.71 5.64 -16.50
CA LEU A 373 -7.88 4.85 -15.27
C LEU A 373 -8.18 3.39 -15.63
N CYS A 374 -7.36 2.48 -15.13
CA CYS A 374 -7.53 1.04 -15.38
C CYS A 374 -8.68 0.48 -14.54
N GLN A 375 -9.43 -0.46 -15.12
CA GLN A 375 -10.36 -1.29 -14.36
C GLN A 375 -9.62 -2.51 -13.83
N LEU A 376 -9.48 -2.57 -12.51
CA LEU A 376 -8.96 -3.75 -11.83
C LEU A 376 -10.13 -4.64 -11.46
N GLU A 377 -10.16 -5.83 -12.04
CA GLU A 377 -11.07 -6.94 -11.62
C GLU A 377 -10.99 -7.42 -10.08
#